data_AF-A0A521IS85-F1
#
_entry.id   AF-A0A521IS85-F1
#
_cell.length_a   1.000
_cell.length_b   1.000
_cell.length_c   1.000
_cell.angle_alpha   90.00
_cell.angle_beta   90.00
_cell.angle_gamma   90.00
#
_symmetry.space_group_name_H-M   'P 1'
#
loop_
_entity.id
_entity.type
_entity.pdbx_description
1 polymer ?
#
loop_
_entity_poly.entity_id
_entity_poly.type
_entity_poly.pdbx_seq_one_letter_code
_entity_poly.pdbx_strand_id
1 'polypeptide(L)'
;MATSIEIEAKALLTKKDYNKVLKHFKLDVVDGYIQKNYYIDTENKDLRKLGLSLRVRRLNGYVISFKLPMAEGLLEKTQTLSREQFEDFETHGKFPEGDISDFIESLYINPGDLKII
;
A
#
# COMPACT_ATOMS: atom_id res chain seq x y z
N MET A 1 8.40 -2.67 12.33
CA MET A 1 8.54 -2.54 10.87
C MET A 1 8.97 -3.86 10.27
N ALA A 2 8.58 -4.14 9.02
CA ALA A 2 9.06 -5.29 8.26
C ALA A 2 9.47 -4.86 6.85
N THR A 3 10.55 -5.43 6.33
CA THR A 3 11.03 -5.24 4.96
C THR A 3 11.07 -6.61 4.27
N SER A 4 10.54 -6.71 3.05
CA SER A 4 10.50 -7.94 2.25
C SER A 4 10.75 -7.68 0.77
N ILE A 5 11.24 -8.70 0.06
CA ILE A 5 11.28 -8.72 -1.40
C ILE A 5 10.04 -9.46 -1.90
N GLU A 6 9.21 -8.79 -2.67
CA GLU A 6 7.99 -9.34 -3.28
C GLU A 6 8.30 -9.75 -4.73
N ILE A 7 8.05 -11.02 -5.05
CA ILE A 7 8.05 -11.55 -6.42
C ILE A 7 6.61 -11.98 -6.73
N GLU A 8 6.00 -11.39 -7.75
CA GLU A 8 4.57 -11.56 -7.99
C GLU A 8 4.25 -11.60 -9.49
N ALA A 9 3.31 -12.46 -9.88
CA ALA A 9 2.72 -12.49 -11.21
C ALA A 9 1.20 -12.27 -11.11
N LYS A 10 0.68 -11.32 -11.89
CA LYS A 10 -0.73 -10.91 -11.88
C LYS A 10 -1.34 -11.04 -13.27
N ALA A 11 -2.57 -11.50 -13.32
CA ALA A 11 -3.39 -11.51 -14.53
C ALA A 11 -4.80 -11.00 -14.21
N LEU A 12 -5.34 -10.13 -15.06
CA LEU A 12 -6.74 -9.74 -14.99
C LEU A 12 -7.62 -10.91 -15.45
N LEU A 13 -8.72 -11.15 -14.73
CA LEU A 13 -9.66 -12.22 -15.03
C LEU A 13 -11.00 -11.65 -15.46
N THR A 14 -11.63 -12.30 -16.45
CA THR A 14 -13.06 -12.08 -16.68
C THR A 14 -13.86 -12.67 -15.51
N LYS A 15 -15.11 -12.22 -15.32
CA LYS A 15 -16.01 -12.83 -14.31
C LYS A 15 -16.13 -14.35 -14.48
N LYS A 16 -16.14 -14.82 -15.74
CA LYS A 16 -16.19 -16.25 -16.06
C LYS A 16 -14.95 -16.99 -15.56
N ASP A 17 -13.77 -16.42 -15.78
CA ASP A 17 -12.51 -17.06 -15.38
C ASP A 17 -12.29 -16.98 -13.87
N TYR A 18 -12.68 -15.87 -13.24
CA TYR A 18 -12.71 -15.75 -11.78
C TYR A 18 -13.54 -16.87 -11.13
N ASN A 19 -14.75 -17.11 -11.62
CA ASN A 19 -15.61 -18.20 -11.11
C ASN A 19 -15.02 -19.59 -11.36
N LYS A 20 -14.29 -19.80 -12.46
CA LYS A 20 -13.56 -21.06 -12.70
C LYS A 20 -12.45 -21.26 -11.67
N VAL A 21 -11.70 -20.21 -11.34
CA VAL A 21 -10.63 -20.25 -10.33
C VAL A 21 -11.21 -20.60 -8.97
N LEU A 22 -12.27 -19.91 -8.54
CA LEU A 22 -12.96 -20.23 -7.27
C LEU A 22 -13.37 -21.70 -7.20
N LYS A 23 -14.03 -22.20 -8.26
CA LYS A 23 -14.46 -23.60 -8.33
C LYS A 23 -13.28 -24.58 -8.30
N HIS A 24 -12.21 -24.28 -9.02
CA HIS A 24 -11.03 -25.14 -9.09
C HIS A 24 -10.35 -25.30 -7.72
N PHE A 25 -10.19 -24.19 -6.99
CA PHE A 25 -9.56 -24.18 -5.67
C PHE A 25 -10.54 -24.46 -4.52
N LYS A 26 -11.82 -24.74 -4.80
CA LYS A 26 -12.87 -24.98 -3.80
C LYS A 26 -13.00 -23.82 -2.80
N LEU A 27 -12.91 -22.59 -3.29
CA LEU A 27 -13.04 -21.36 -2.51
C LEU A 27 -14.48 -20.82 -2.62
N ASP A 28 -15.00 -20.26 -1.53
CA ASP A 28 -16.24 -19.48 -1.55
C ASP A 28 -15.93 -17.97 -1.40
N VAL A 29 -16.81 -17.14 -1.95
CA VAL A 29 -16.73 -15.68 -1.81
C VAL A 29 -16.89 -15.27 -0.35
N VAL A 30 -17.63 -16.05 0.46
CA VAL A 30 -17.79 -15.79 1.90
C VAL A 30 -16.50 -15.96 2.71
N ASP A 31 -15.50 -16.66 2.16
CA ASP A 31 -14.16 -16.77 2.76
C ASP A 31 -13.31 -15.50 2.52
N GLY A 32 -13.80 -14.60 1.66
CA GLY A 32 -13.13 -13.35 1.34
C GLY A 32 -13.23 -12.32 2.46
N TYR A 33 -12.26 -11.42 2.49
CA TYR A 33 -12.26 -10.25 3.38
C TYR A 33 -12.25 -8.96 2.58
N ILE A 34 -12.91 -7.93 3.11
CA ILE A 34 -12.91 -6.59 2.51
C ILE A 34 -11.69 -5.84 3.04
N GLN A 35 -10.83 -5.43 2.13
CA GLN A 35 -9.73 -4.50 2.40
C GLN A 35 -9.98 -3.17 1.68
N LYS A 36 -9.70 -2.05 2.35
CA LYS A 36 -9.69 -0.73 1.73
C LYS A 36 -8.25 -0.24 1.60
N ASN A 37 -7.87 0.24 0.41
CA ASN A 37 -6.55 0.79 0.15
C ASN A 37 -6.69 2.30 -0.08
N TYR A 38 -5.97 3.08 0.71
CA TYR A 38 -5.84 4.54 0.58
C TYR A 38 -4.49 4.81 -0.08
N TYR A 39 -4.49 5.22 -1.34
CA TYR A 39 -3.26 5.53 -2.06
C TYR A 39 -2.77 6.92 -1.69
N ILE A 40 -1.45 7.08 -1.61
CA ILE A 40 -0.81 8.30 -1.14
C ILE A 40 0.18 8.77 -2.18
N ASP A 41 0.16 10.06 -2.49
CA ASP A 41 1.14 10.72 -3.33
C ASP A 41 1.18 12.22 -3.00
N THR A 42 2.11 12.96 -3.60
CA THR A 42 2.10 14.42 -3.55
C THR A 42 1.09 14.99 -4.55
N GLU A 43 0.75 16.27 -4.43
CA GLU A 43 -0.05 16.99 -5.45
C GLU A 43 0.54 16.80 -6.86
N ASN A 44 1.87 16.79 -6.95
CA ASN A 44 2.61 16.69 -8.20
C ASN A 44 2.84 15.24 -8.65
N LYS A 45 2.37 14.23 -7.89
CA LYS A 45 2.53 12.79 -8.18
C LYS A 45 3.98 12.34 -8.19
N ASP A 46 4.79 12.83 -7.25
CA ASP A 46 6.23 12.61 -7.25
C ASP A 46 6.61 11.16 -6.97
N LEU A 47 5.86 10.44 -6.12
CA LEU A 47 6.08 9.00 -5.92
C LEU A 47 5.85 8.24 -7.22
N ARG A 48 4.72 8.51 -7.89
CA ARG A 48 4.41 7.88 -9.17
C ARG A 48 5.44 8.17 -10.24
N LYS A 49 5.96 9.40 -10.33
CA LYS A 49 7.02 9.76 -11.30
C LYS A 49 8.30 8.96 -11.09
N LEU A 50 8.59 8.60 -9.84
CA LEU A 50 9.73 7.76 -9.46
C LEU A 50 9.42 6.26 -9.56
N GLY A 51 8.21 5.88 -10.01
CA GLY A 51 7.78 4.48 -10.05
C GLY A 51 7.52 3.86 -8.67
N LEU A 52 7.38 4.71 -7.64
CA LEU A 52 7.14 4.30 -6.26
C LEU A 52 5.64 4.25 -5.99
N SER A 53 5.24 3.40 -5.04
CA SER A 53 3.86 3.34 -4.57
C SER A 53 3.82 3.36 -3.06
N LEU A 54 2.92 4.16 -2.51
CA LEU A 54 2.64 4.23 -1.09
C LEU A 54 1.14 4.10 -0.86
N ARG A 55 0.76 3.31 0.15
CA ARG A 55 -0.65 3.16 0.55
C ARG A 55 -0.78 2.93 2.05
N VAL A 56 -1.93 3.28 2.60
CA VAL A 56 -2.43 2.68 3.84
C VAL A 56 -3.50 1.65 3.49
N ARG A 57 -3.33 0.42 3.95
CA ARG A 57 -4.33 -0.64 3.87
C ARG A 57 -5.09 -0.76 5.18
N ARG A 58 -6.42 -0.71 5.10
CA ARG A 58 -7.35 -1.04 6.20
C ARG A 58 -7.93 -2.43 5.98
N LEU A 59 -7.69 -3.32 6.95
CA LEU A 59 -8.27 -4.66 7.03
C LEU A 59 -8.62 -4.99 8.49
N ASN A 60 -7.64 -5.47 9.26
CA ASN A 60 -7.72 -5.72 10.71
C ASN A 60 -6.84 -4.72 11.46
N GLY A 61 -7.05 -3.43 11.18
CA GLY A 61 -6.15 -2.34 11.54
C GLY A 61 -5.61 -1.63 10.32
N TYR A 62 -4.64 -0.73 10.54
CA TYR A 62 -4.05 0.11 9.51
C TYR A 62 -2.58 -0.28 9.30
N VAL A 63 -2.20 -0.52 8.05
CA VAL A 63 -0.81 -0.81 7.68
C VAL A 63 -0.42 0.10 6.54
N ILE A 64 0.57 0.94 6.76
CA ILE A 64 1.22 1.69 5.70
C ILE A 64 2.23 0.79 4.99
N SER A 65 2.26 0.85 3.66
CA SER A 65 3.11 0.02 2.82
C SER A 65 3.71 0.85 1.71
N PHE A 66 5.05 0.90 1.67
CA PHE A 66 5.83 1.54 0.64
C PHE A 66 6.45 0.48 -0.27
N LYS A 67 6.36 0.66 -1.59
CA LYS A 67 6.91 -0.25 -2.60
C LYS A 67 7.89 0.48 -3.51
N LEU A 68 9.10 -0.07 -3.60
CA LEU A 68 10.18 0.37 -4.48
C LEU A 68 10.51 -0.74 -5.48
N PRO A 69 10.39 -0.49 -6.79
CA PRO A 69 10.84 -1.44 -7.81
C PRO A 69 12.35 -1.71 -7.70
N MET A 70 12.74 -2.97 -7.83
CA MET A 70 14.14 -3.40 -7.92
C MET A 70 14.43 -4.05 -9.27
N ALA A 71 15.70 -4.39 -9.53
CA ALA A 71 16.07 -5.16 -10.73
C ALA A 71 15.34 -6.51 -10.79
N GLU A 72 15.14 -7.15 -9.64
CA GLU A 72 14.30 -8.33 -9.48
C GLU A 72 13.30 -8.07 -8.34
N GLY A 73 12.00 -8.09 -8.67
CA GLY A 73 10.92 -7.91 -7.69
C GLY A 73 10.69 -6.47 -7.22
N LEU A 74 10.01 -6.36 -6.08
CA LEU A 74 9.76 -5.10 -5.38
C LEU A 74 10.25 -5.19 -3.93
N LEU A 75 10.96 -4.17 -3.47
CA LEU A 75 11.17 -3.95 -2.05
C LEU A 75 9.87 -3.40 -1.45
N GLU A 76 9.28 -4.14 -0.52
CA GLU A 76 8.14 -3.66 0.27
C GLU A 76 8.59 -3.37 1.71
N LYS A 77 8.29 -2.15 2.18
CA LYS A 77 8.43 -1.75 3.58
C LYS A 77 7.05 -1.56 4.18
N THR A 78 6.80 -2.15 5.34
CA THR A 78 5.52 -2.05 6.04
C THR A 78 5.67 -1.60 7.48
N GLN A 79 4.71 -0.80 7.91
CA GLN A 79 4.59 -0.31 9.28
C GLN A 79 3.11 -0.31 9.68
N THR A 80 2.82 -0.85 10.86
CA THR A 80 1.48 -0.77 11.44
C THR A 80 1.25 0.64 11.95
N LEU A 81 0.05 1.17 11.71
CA LEU A 81 -0.40 2.45 12.26
C LEU A 81 -1.45 2.21 13.34
N SER A 82 -1.43 3.05 14.37
CA SER A 82 -2.58 3.18 15.25
C SER A 82 -3.75 3.83 14.49
N ARG A 83 -4.95 3.69 15.04
CA ARG A 83 -6.13 4.37 14.50
C ARG A 83 -5.94 5.89 14.52
N GLU A 84 -5.41 6.43 15.61
CA GLU A 84 -5.15 7.88 15.78
C GLU A 84 -4.16 8.40 14.74
N GLN A 85 -3.08 7.66 14.48
CA GLN A 85 -2.09 8.04 13.45
C GLN A 85 -2.72 8.10 12.05
N PHE A 86 -3.59 7.15 11.72
CA PHE A 86 -4.28 7.18 10.44
C PHE A 86 -5.32 8.31 10.37
N GLU A 87 -6.09 8.53 11.44
CA GLU A 87 -7.09 9.60 11.51
C GLU A 87 -6.43 10.98 11.43
N ASP A 88 -5.31 11.20 12.12
CA ASP A 88 -4.51 12.43 12.01
C ASP A 88 -3.99 12.67 10.59
N PHE A 89 -3.56 11.62 9.91
CA PHE A 89 -3.14 11.74 8.52
C PHE A 89 -4.31 12.05 7.58
N GLU A 90 -5.41 11.30 7.71
CA GLU A 90 -6.59 11.45 6.84
C GLU A 90 -7.27 12.82 7.02
N THR A 91 -7.32 13.34 8.25
CA THR A 91 -8.07 14.56 8.59
C THR A 91 -7.21 15.82 8.66
N HIS A 92 -5.99 15.72 9.18
CA HIS A 92 -5.11 16.86 9.43
C HIS A 92 -3.91 16.91 8.46
N GLY A 93 -3.77 15.91 7.56
CA GLY A 93 -2.62 15.82 6.66
C GLY A 93 -1.30 15.53 7.38
N LYS A 94 -1.35 15.12 8.66
CA LYS A 94 -0.15 14.82 9.43
C LYS A 94 0.36 13.43 9.08
N PHE A 95 1.36 13.36 8.20
CA PHE A 95 1.95 12.09 7.80
C PHE A 95 2.50 11.31 9.02
N PRO A 96 2.27 9.98 9.12
CA PRO A 96 2.68 9.21 10.28
C PRO A 96 4.20 9.09 10.37
N GLU A 97 4.73 9.39 11.55
CA GLU A 97 6.15 9.23 11.89
C GLU A 97 6.59 7.76 11.89
N GLY A 98 7.90 7.53 11.72
CA GLY A 98 8.55 6.23 11.76
C GLY A 98 9.30 5.88 10.48
N ASP A 99 9.72 4.62 10.36
CA ASP A 99 10.67 4.17 9.34
C ASP A 99 10.25 4.49 7.89
N ILE A 100 8.95 4.52 7.58
CA ILE A 100 8.48 4.89 6.24
C ILE A 100 8.62 6.39 6.00
N SER A 101 8.38 7.24 7.01
CA SER A 101 8.61 8.68 6.93
C SER A 101 10.09 8.98 6.68
N ASP A 102 10.97 8.39 7.50
CA ASP A 102 12.43 8.56 7.38
C ASP A 102 12.93 8.10 6.01
N PHE A 103 12.37 7.00 5.49
CA PHE A 103 12.72 6.51 4.16
C PHE A 103 12.29 7.48 3.05
N ILE A 104 11.09 8.06 3.14
CA ILE A 104 10.59 9.03 2.17
C ILE A 104 11.45 10.31 2.18
N GLU A 105 11.84 10.79 3.36
CA GLU A 105 12.77 11.91 3.50
C GLU A 105 14.12 11.63 2.82
N SER A 106 14.63 10.40 2.94
CA SER A 106 15.87 9.99 2.28
C SER A 106 15.79 10.00 0.74
N LEU A 107 14.57 10.00 0.18
CA LEU A 107 14.32 10.15 -1.26
C LEU A 107 14.14 11.62 -1.68
N TYR A 108 14.42 12.58 -0.78
CA TYR A 108 14.21 14.02 -0.99
C TYR A 108 12.75 14.40 -1.22
N ILE A 109 11.82 13.64 -0.66
CA ILE A 109 10.39 13.96 -0.66
C ILE A 109 10.03 14.37 0.76
N ASN A 110 9.38 15.52 0.92
CA ASN A 110 8.91 15.97 2.23
C ASN A 110 7.63 15.19 2.61
N PRO A 111 7.60 14.44 3.72
CA PRO A 111 6.41 13.73 4.17
C PRO A 111 5.20 14.65 4.38
N GLY A 112 5.41 15.93 4.71
CA GLY A 112 4.33 16.91 4.85
C GLY A 112 3.60 17.25 3.54
N ASP A 113 4.18 16.92 2.38
CA ASP A 113 3.55 17.14 1.07
C ASP A 113 2.70 15.93 0.62
N LEU A 114 2.72 14.83 1.38
CA LEU A 114 1.99 13.62 1.05
C LEU A 114 0.53 13.71 1.48
N LYS A 115 -0.36 13.25 0.61
CA LYS A 115 -1.80 13.21 0.86
C LYS A 115 -2.44 11.97 0.26
N ILE A 116 -3.59 11.60 0.81
CA ILE A 116 -4.43 10.55 0.23
C ILE A 116 -5.02 11.09 -1.09
N ILE A 117 -4.95 10.29 -2.17
CA ILE A 117 -5.41 10.64 -3.53
C ILE A 117 -6.61 9.82 -4.01
#